data_AF-A0A1B7Y2P9-F1
#
_entry.id   AF-A0A1B7Y2P9-F1
#
_cell.length_a   1.000
_cell.length_b   1.000
_cell.length_c   1.000
_cell.angle_alpha   90.00
_cell.angle_beta   90.00
_cell.angle_gamma   90.00
#
_symmetry.space_group_name_H-M   'P 1'
#
loop_
_entity.id
_entity.type
_entity.pdbx_description
1 polymer ?
#
loop_
_entity_poly.entity_id
_entity_poly.type
_entity_poly.pdbx_seq_one_letter_code
_entity_poly.pdbx_strand_id
1 'polypeptide(L)'
;MQLWSHEATQDALRQDAQNQNDEAQSLREILRSKQRTGGEPGEASPPAIPVVLCGKTEQIGRGIIAGLKPEYEVIHFVTTPASGAVIIPALLASDAPPPHAETSTIGSGNYAAAPCAVILGGAFDDAAVAVLREAVADAQEGGSAGMKRVPWLRQDPDKPAPPLGPEYGKAMVARVKEALARLEAEGKLAGTHDSEERY
;
A
#
# COMPACT_ATOMS: atom_id res chain seq x y z
N MET A 1 58.55 -34.47 -42.96
CA MET A 1 57.88 -34.77 -41.67
C MET A 1 57.49 -33.47 -40.95
N GLN A 2 56.59 -32.65 -41.50
CA GLN A 2 56.22 -31.36 -40.86
C GLN A 2 54.71 -31.04 -40.90
N LEU A 3 53.87 -31.92 -41.46
CA LEU A 3 52.42 -31.68 -41.51
C LEU A 3 51.66 -32.11 -40.23
N TRP A 4 52.18 -33.06 -39.45
CA TRP A 4 51.48 -33.55 -38.25
C TRP A 4 51.56 -32.63 -37.01
N SER A 5 52.56 -31.73 -36.92
CA SER A 5 52.72 -30.88 -35.72
C SER A 5 51.76 -29.68 -35.67
N HIS A 6 51.25 -29.23 -36.83
CA HIS A 6 50.37 -28.07 -36.89
C HIS A 6 48.90 -28.44 -36.61
N GLU A 7 48.45 -29.61 -37.06
CA GLU A 7 47.11 -30.14 -36.77
C GLU A 7 46.91 -30.43 -35.28
N ALA A 8 47.87 -31.11 -34.64
CA ALA A 8 47.80 -31.42 -33.21
C ALA A 8 47.70 -30.16 -32.31
N THR A 9 48.34 -29.06 -32.74
CA THR A 9 48.29 -27.78 -32.01
C THR A 9 46.93 -27.08 -32.18
N GLN A 10 46.31 -27.19 -33.37
CA GLN A 10 44.98 -26.63 -33.60
C GLN A 10 43.87 -27.43 -32.90
N ASP A 11 44.01 -28.76 -32.82
CA ASP A 11 43.05 -29.59 -32.09
C ASP A 11 43.13 -29.38 -30.58
N ALA A 12 44.33 -29.20 -30.01
CA ALA A 12 44.49 -28.86 -28.60
C ALA A 12 43.83 -27.51 -28.26
N LEU A 13 44.05 -26.47 -29.09
CA LEU A 13 43.43 -25.15 -28.90
C LEU A 13 41.89 -25.19 -29.04
N ARG A 14 41.37 -26.05 -29.92
CA ARG A 14 39.92 -26.26 -30.06
C ARG A 14 39.34 -27.01 -28.87
N GLN A 15 40.04 -28.01 -28.35
CA GLN A 15 39.63 -28.73 -27.14
C GLN A 15 39.64 -27.82 -25.91
N ASP A 16 40.66 -26.99 -25.74
CA ASP A 16 40.72 -26.00 -24.65
C ASP A 16 39.57 -24.98 -24.74
N ALA A 17 39.29 -24.46 -25.94
CA ALA A 17 38.18 -23.53 -26.15
C ALA A 17 36.80 -24.17 -25.89
N GLN A 18 36.64 -25.44 -26.28
CA GLN A 18 35.42 -26.20 -26.02
C GLN A 18 35.24 -26.42 -24.51
N ASN A 19 36.29 -26.85 -23.81
CA ASN A 19 36.26 -27.12 -22.37
C ASN A 19 35.96 -25.85 -21.57
N GLN A 20 36.55 -24.70 -21.95
CA GLN A 20 36.24 -23.40 -21.33
C GLN A 20 34.78 -22.98 -21.54
N ASN A 21 34.21 -23.27 -22.71
CA ASN A 21 32.81 -22.96 -22.99
C ASN A 21 31.85 -23.88 -22.21
N ASP A 22 32.18 -25.17 -22.07
CA ASP A 22 31.39 -26.11 -21.26
C ASP A 22 31.44 -25.77 -19.76
N GLU A 23 32.61 -25.36 -19.23
CA GLU A 23 32.72 -24.88 -17.86
C GLU A 23 31.93 -23.57 -17.64
N ALA A 24 31.96 -22.64 -18.60
CA ALA A 24 31.18 -21.41 -18.53
C ALA A 24 29.66 -21.68 -18.57
N GLN A 25 29.23 -22.68 -19.35
CA GLN A 25 27.83 -23.12 -19.39
C GLN A 25 27.41 -23.81 -18.10
N SER A 26 28.24 -24.68 -17.54
CA SER A 26 27.96 -25.35 -16.27
C SER A 26 27.92 -24.36 -15.10
N LEU A 27 28.83 -23.37 -15.05
CA LEU A 27 28.78 -22.28 -14.07
C LEU A 27 27.51 -21.43 -14.21
N ARG A 28 27.05 -21.16 -15.43
CA ARG A 28 25.78 -20.48 -15.68
C ARG A 28 24.58 -21.29 -15.23
N GLU A 29 24.61 -22.62 -15.42
CA GLU A 29 23.57 -23.52 -14.92
C GLU A 29 23.57 -23.62 -13.40
N ILE A 30 24.74 -23.67 -12.77
CA ILE A 30 24.89 -23.68 -11.30
C ILE A 30 24.43 -22.35 -10.70
N LEU A 31 24.74 -21.22 -11.33
CA LEU A 31 24.24 -19.90 -10.90
C LEU A 31 22.71 -19.79 -11.09
N ARG A 32 22.17 -20.32 -12.20
CA ARG A 32 20.72 -20.36 -12.45
C ARG A 32 19.97 -21.28 -11.49
N SER A 33 20.58 -22.39 -11.10
CA SER A 33 20.01 -23.33 -10.11
C SER A 33 20.15 -22.81 -8.67
N LYS A 34 21.23 -22.09 -8.33
CA LYS A 34 21.34 -21.35 -7.06
C LYS A 34 20.33 -20.20 -6.93
N GLN A 35 19.97 -19.55 -8.05
CA GLN A 35 18.85 -18.59 -8.08
C GLN A 35 17.47 -19.26 -7.93
N ARG A 36 17.36 -20.57 -8.16
CA ARG A 36 16.12 -21.35 -7.93
C ARG A 36 16.00 -21.98 -6.54
N THR A 37 17.08 -22.04 -5.77
CA THR A 37 17.07 -22.60 -4.40
C THR A 37 17.13 -21.53 -3.30
N GLY A 38 16.94 -20.26 -3.66
CA GLY A 38 16.80 -19.15 -2.71
C GLY A 38 15.34 -18.90 -2.36
N GLY A 39 14.74 -19.79 -1.57
CA GLY A 39 13.38 -19.64 -1.02
C GLY A 39 12.30 -19.74 -2.08
N GLU A 40 11.34 -20.63 -1.87
CA GLU A 40 10.03 -20.45 -2.50
C GLU A 40 9.59 -19.00 -2.19
N PRO A 41 9.18 -18.18 -3.18
CA PRO A 41 8.31 -17.06 -2.86
C PRO A 41 7.03 -17.72 -2.36
N GLY A 42 6.97 -18.01 -1.06
CA GLY A 42 5.70 -18.33 -0.41
C GLY A 42 4.75 -17.27 -0.88
N GLU A 43 3.68 -17.70 -1.57
CA GLU A 43 2.70 -16.85 -2.25
C GLU A 43 2.73 -15.45 -1.67
N ALA A 44 3.36 -14.52 -2.38
CA ALA A 44 3.41 -13.14 -1.95
C ALA A 44 1.94 -12.75 -1.84
N SER A 45 1.43 -12.71 -0.61
CA SER A 45 0.07 -12.26 -0.35
C SER A 45 -0.06 -10.92 -1.06
N PRO A 46 -1.17 -10.68 -1.77
CA PRO A 46 -1.34 -9.44 -2.51
C PRO A 46 -0.99 -8.28 -1.58
N PRO A 47 -0.26 -7.26 -2.07
CA PRO A 47 0.18 -6.16 -1.22
C PRO A 47 -1.05 -5.56 -0.53
N ALA A 48 -0.94 -5.34 0.78
CA ALA A 48 -2.02 -4.80 1.59
C ALA A 48 -2.52 -3.49 0.97
N ILE A 49 -3.84 -3.31 0.94
CA ILE A 49 -4.44 -2.16 0.27
C ILE A 49 -4.21 -0.91 1.12
N PRO A 50 -3.56 0.14 0.59
CA PRO A 50 -3.25 1.33 1.36
C PRO A 50 -4.52 2.14 1.63
N VAL A 51 -4.72 2.57 2.88
CA VAL A 51 -5.86 3.40 3.30
C VAL A 51 -5.42 4.49 4.28
N VAL A 52 -6.19 5.57 4.36
CA VAL A 52 -6.05 6.59 5.42
C VAL A 52 -7.10 6.36 6.48
N LEU A 53 -6.73 6.51 7.75
CA LEU A 53 -7.65 6.39 8.88
C LEU A 53 -7.68 7.69 9.69
N CYS A 54 -8.87 8.25 9.90
CA CYS A 54 -9.08 9.44 10.70
C CYS A 54 -9.73 9.05 12.05
N GLY A 55 -9.17 9.51 13.16
CA GLY A 55 -9.72 9.24 14.48
C GLY A 55 -9.16 10.12 15.58
N LYS A 56 -9.95 10.37 16.64
CA LYS A 56 -9.60 11.34 17.69
C LYS A 56 -8.36 10.99 18.51
N THR A 57 -8.11 9.70 18.74
CA THR A 57 -7.01 9.27 19.62
C THR A 57 -6.20 8.15 18.99
N GLU A 58 -4.87 8.27 19.06
CA GLU A 58 -3.97 7.22 18.59
C GLU A 58 -4.12 5.92 19.36
N GLN A 59 -4.50 5.97 20.64
CA GLN A 59 -4.71 4.78 21.46
C GLN A 59 -5.76 3.85 20.84
N ILE A 60 -6.90 4.39 20.41
CA ILE A 60 -7.94 3.63 19.70
C ILE A 60 -7.46 3.30 18.28
N GLY A 61 -6.85 4.27 17.60
CA GLY A 61 -6.30 4.11 16.25
C GLY A 61 -5.36 2.91 16.12
N ARG A 62 -4.44 2.69 17.07
CA ARG A 62 -3.51 1.55 17.08
C ARG A 62 -4.22 0.19 17.07
N GLY A 63 -5.31 0.07 17.83
CA GLY A 63 -6.12 -1.16 17.86
C GLY A 63 -6.80 -1.42 16.51
N ILE A 64 -7.33 -0.38 15.88
CA ILE A 64 -7.97 -0.48 14.56
C ILE A 64 -6.92 -0.81 13.48
N ILE A 65 -5.78 -0.10 13.47
CA ILE A 65 -4.67 -0.35 12.54
C ILE A 65 -4.19 -1.81 12.63
N ALA A 66 -4.04 -2.34 13.84
CA ALA A 66 -3.65 -3.73 14.04
C ALA A 66 -4.74 -4.70 13.52
N GLY A 67 -6.02 -4.41 13.77
CA GLY A 67 -7.13 -5.24 13.34
C GLY A 67 -7.38 -5.23 11.83
N LEU A 68 -6.99 -4.16 11.13
CA LEU A 68 -7.14 -4.03 9.68
C LEU A 68 -6.16 -4.90 8.87
N LYS A 69 -5.06 -5.33 9.49
CA LYS A 69 -4.11 -6.28 8.89
C LYS A 69 -4.70 -7.69 8.77
N PRO A 70 -4.17 -8.51 7.84
CA PRO A 70 -3.17 -8.18 6.83
C PRO A 70 -3.71 -7.49 5.58
N GLU A 71 -5.04 -7.44 5.38
CA GLU A 71 -5.66 -7.05 4.11
C GLU A 71 -5.49 -5.56 3.78
N TYR A 72 -5.49 -4.71 4.81
CA TYR A 72 -5.37 -3.26 4.65
C TYR A 72 -4.18 -2.71 5.41
N GLU A 73 -3.47 -1.78 4.77
CA GLU A 73 -2.37 -1.03 5.36
C GLU A 73 -2.83 0.41 5.64
N VAL A 74 -2.88 0.81 6.91
CA VAL A 74 -3.08 2.22 7.24
C VAL A 74 -1.76 2.96 7.05
N ILE A 75 -1.64 3.66 5.92
CA ILE A 75 -0.40 4.37 5.56
C ILE A 75 -0.21 5.67 6.35
N HIS A 76 -1.32 6.29 6.76
CA HIS A 76 -1.33 7.49 7.60
C HIS A 76 -2.55 7.54 8.50
N PHE A 77 -2.37 8.07 9.72
CA PHE A 77 -3.44 8.35 10.66
C PHE A 77 -3.64 9.85 10.87
N VAL A 78 -4.87 10.33 10.79
CA VAL A 78 -5.22 11.75 10.90
C VAL A 78 -6.04 11.98 12.16
N THR A 79 -5.60 12.90 13.02
CA THR A 79 -6.24 13.17 14.32
C THR A 79 -7.18 14.37 14.31
N THR A 80 -6.96 15.33 13.41
CA THR A 80 -7.72 16.59 13.34
C THR A 80 -8.16 16.92 11.92
N PRO A 81 -9.27 17.65 11.72
CA PRO A 81 -9.66 18.14 10.40
C PRO A 81 -8.60 19.07 9.79
N ALA A 82 -7.95 19.90 10.61
CA ALA A 82 -6.92 20.83 10.17
C ALA A 82 -5.69 20.10 9.60
N SER A 83 -5.16 19.10 10.30
CA SER A 83 -4.06 18.27 9.77
C SER A 83 -4.49 17.48 8.54
N GLY A 84 -5.71 16.91 8.56
CA GLY A 84 -6.25 16.15 7.43
C GLY A 84 -6.40 16.97 6.15
N ALA A 85 -6.84 18.22 6.26
CA ALA A 85 -7.00 19.13 5.11
C ALA A 85 -5.68 19.39 4.37
N VAL A 86 -4.54 19.27 5.06
CA VAL A 86 -3.22 19.41 4.47
C VAL A 86 -2.66 18.07 3.98
N ILE A 87 -2.84 17.02 4.79
CA ILE A 87 -2.21 15.71 4.59
C ILE A 87 -2.94 14.87 3.53
N ILE A 88 -4.27 14.79 3.60
CA ILE A 88 -5.06 13.90 2.73
C ILE A 88 -4.89 14.28 1.26
N PRO A 89 -4.90 15.57 0.87
CA PRO A 89 -4.70 15.92 -0.53
C PRO A 89 -3.34 15.46 -1.08
N ALA A 90 -2.25 15.64 -0.33
CA ALA A 90 -0.92 15.18 -0.73
C ALA A 90 -0.87 13.66 -0.91
N LEU A 91 -1.44 12.90 0.04
CA LEU A 91 -1.47 11.44 -0.04
C LEU A 91 -2.25 10.94 -1.26
N LEU A 92 -3.37 11.56 -1.61
CA LEU A 92 -4.16 11.20 -2.78
C LEU A 92 -3.46 11.55 -4.10
N ALA A 93 -2.56 12.53 -4.09
CA ALA A 93 -1.66 12.82 -5.22
C ALA A 93 -0.48 11.83 -5.32
N SER A 94 -0.40 10.82 -4.43
CA SER A 94 0.76 9.92 -4.28
C SER A 94 2.04 10.61 -3.80
N ASP A 95 1.90 11.76 -3.14
CA ASP A 95 3.02 12.48 -2.53
C ASP A 95 3.14 12.12 -1.04
N ALA A 96 4.36 12.28 -0.51
CA ALA A 96 4.56 12.23 0.94
C ALA A 96 3.85 13.42 1.61
N PRO A 97 3.24 13.23 2.79
CA PRO A 97 2.52 14.30 3.45
C PRO A 97 3.50 15.39 3.91
N PRO A 98 3.17 16.67 3.71
CA PRO A 98 4.00 17.77 4.19
C PRO A 98 4.00 17.80 5.73
N PRO A 99 5.03 18.39 6.37
CA PRO A 99 5.08 18.51 7.82
C PRO A 99 3.88 19.31 8.35
N HIS A 100 3.22 18.79 9.38
CA HIS A 100 2.16 19.49 10.11
C HIS A 100 2.36 19.31 11.63
N ALA A 101 2.09 20.35 12.43
CA ALA A 101 2.32 20.31 13.88
C ALA A 101 1.51 19.22 14.60
N GLU A 102 0.34 18.86 14.06
CA GLU A 102 -0.55 17.83 14.59
C GLU A 102 -0.45 16.49 13.83
N THR A 103 0.65 16.23 13.12
CA THR A 103 0.86 14.95 12.42
C THR A 103 0.89 13.80 13.43
N SER A 104 0.18 12.72 13.14
CA SER A 104 0.18 11.54 13.99
C SER A 104 1.51 10.76 13.92
N THR A 105 1.82 10.03 14.99
CA THR A 105 2.97 9.13 15.11
C THR A 105 2.66 7.69 14.69
N ILE A 106 1.44 7.40 14.20
CA ILE A 106 1.00 6.06 13.81
C ILE A 106 0.60 5.97 12.34
N GLY A 107 0.47 4.72 11.87
CA GLY A 107 0.46 4.40 10.44
C GLY A 107 1.81 3.82 10.05
N SER A 108 1.90 3.24 8.85
CA SER A 108 3.17 2.67 8.38
C SER A 108 4.14 3.71 7.83
N GLY A 109 3.63 4.87 7.38
CA GLY A 109 4.43 5.85 6.64
C GLY A 109 4.84 5.39 5.24
N ASN A 110 4.26 4.29 4.74
CA ASN A 110 4.53 3.77 3.41
C ASN A 110 3.73 4.55 2.36
N TYR A 111 4.32 5.61 1.82
CA TYR A 111 3.70 6.46 0.79
C TYR A 111 4.08 6.03 -0.63
N ALA A 112 4.53 4.79 -0.84
CA ALA A 112 4.89 4.27 -2.16
C ALA A 112 3.67 4.18 -3.12
N ALA A 113 2.46 4.21 -2.59
CA ALA A 113 1.22 4.27 -3.34
C ALA A 113 0.19 5.17 -2.65
N ALA A 114 -0.58 5.93 -3.44
CA ALA A 114 -1.74 6.66 -2.92
C ALA A 114 -2.78 5.72 -2.31
N PRO A 115 -3.45 6.15 -1.22
CA PRO A 115 -4.48 5.36 -0.57
C PRO A 115 -5.66 5.10 -1.52
N CYS A 116 -6.38 4.02 -1.26
CA CYS A 116 -7.55 3.60 -2.03
C CYS A 116 -8.87 3.95 -1.35
N ALA A 117 -8.83 4.41 -0.08
CA ALA A 117 -9.99 4.87 0.67
C ALA A 117 -9.56 5.79 1.84
N VAL A 118 -10.47 6.67 2.27
CA VAL A 118 -10.36 7.44 3.51
C VAL A 118 -11.42 6.93 4.49
N ILE A 119 -10.99 6.47 5.67
CA ILE A 119 -11.88 5.93 6.71
C ILE A 119 -12.01 6.97 7.82
N LEU A 120 -13.24 7.40 8.09
CA LEU A 120 -13.56 8.43 9.08
C LEU A 120 -14.17 7.77 10.32
N GLY A 121 -13.50 7.90 11.46
CA GLY A 121 -14.05 7.52 12.77
C GLY A 121 -15.14 8.49 13.24
N GLY A 122 -15.96 8.06 14.20
CA GLY A 122 -17.14 8.81 14.66
C GLY A 122 -16.87 10.17 15.33
N ALA A 123 -15.61 10.57 15.48
CA ALA A 123 -15.23 11.91 15.93
C ALA A 123 -15.14 12.93 14.78
N PHE A 124 -15.19 12.49 13.52
CA PHE A 124 -15.24 13.34 12.34
C PHE A 124 -16.70 13.49 11.91
N ASP A 125 -17.35 14.53 12.44
CA ASP A 125 -18.71 14.92 12.12
C ASP A 125 -18.83 15.52 10.70
N ASP A 126 -20.05 15.91 10.31
CA ASP A 126 -20.30 16.47 8.97
C ASP A 126 -19.46 17.71 8.67
N ALA A 127 -19.21 18.56 9.67
CA ALA A 127 -18.41 19.76 9.51
C ALA A 127 -16.93 19.42 9.30
N ALA A 128 -16.38 18.50 10.09
CA ALA A 128 -15.04 17.97 9.92
C ALA A 128 -14.86 17.35 8.52
N VAL A 129 -15.84 16.55 8.08
CA VAL A 129 -15.78 15.91 6.76
C VAL A 129 -15.86 16.95 5.64
N ALA A 130 -16.73 17.95 5.75
CA ALA A 130 -16.81 19.04 4.78
C ALA A 130 -15.46 19.75 4.60
N VAL A 131 -14.76 20.06 5.70
CA VAL A 131 -13.41 20.67 5.65
C VAL A 131 -12.41 19.81 4.88
N LEU A 132 -12.38 18.50 5.13
CA LEU A 132 -11.47 17.59 4.44
C LEU A 132 -11.80 17.46 2.95
N ARG A 133 -13.10 17.39 2.64
CA ARG A 133 -13.65 17.29 1.28
C ARG A 133 -13.34 18.54 0.46
N GLU A 134 -13.55 19.71 1.03
CA GLU A 134 -13.25 21.00 0.41
C GLU A 134 -11.76 21.12 0.10
N ALA A 135 -10.88 20.78 1.04
CA ALA A 135 -9.44 20.82 0.81
C ALA A 135 -8.98 19.88 -0.32
N VAL A 136 -9.61 18.70 -0.45
CA VAL A 136 -9.36 17.79 -1.58
C VAL A 136 -9.87 18.39 -2.90
N ALA A 137 -11.06 19.00 -2.91
CA ALA A 137 -11.61 19.64 -4.09
C ALA A 137 -10.73 20.82 -4.56
N ASP A 138 -10.31 21.69 -3.65
CA ASP A 138 -9.42 22.82 -3.92
C ASP A 138 -8.09 22.35 -4.53
N ALA A 139 -7.50 21.28 -4.00
CA ALA A 139 -6.27 20.70 -4.53
C ALA A 139 -6.46 20.13 -5.96
N GLN A 140 -7.63 19.56 -6.26
CA GLN A 140 -7.96 19.06 -7.58
C GLN A 140 -8.13 20.21 -8.60
N GLU A 141 -8.81 21.28 -8.21
CA GLU A 141 -8.98 22.48 -9.05
C GLU A 141 -7.67 23.23 -9.28
N GLY A 142 -6.78 23.25 -8.28
CA GLY A 142 -5.45 23.87 -8.33
C GLY A 142 -4.44 23.20 -9.27
N GLY A 143 -4.84 22.16 -10.02
CA GLY A 143 -4.02 21.54 -11.07
C GLY A 143 -3.28 20.27 -10.64
N SER A 144 -3.68 19.60 -9.55
CA SER A 144 -3.15 18.30 -9.13
C SER A 144 -3.64 17.17 -10.04
N ALA A 145 -3.24 17.21 -11.32
CA ALA A 145 -3.56 16.18 -12.30
C ALA A 145 -3.00 14.83 -11.83
N GLY A 146 -3.87 13.82 -11.71
CA GLY A 146 -3.49 12.47 -11.27
C GLY A 146 -3.83 12.13 -9.82
N MET A 147 -4.42 13.07 -9.07
CA MET A 147 -4.94 12.79 -7.73
C MET A 147 -6.05 11.73 -7.76
N LYS A 148 -5.90 10.66 -6.97
CA LYS A 148 -6.90 9.60 -6.87
C LYS A 148 -8.21 10.13 -6.29
N ARG A 149 -9.31 9.65 -6.86
CA ARG A 149 -10.66 9.80 -6.32
C ARG A 149 -10.99 8.52 -5.56
N VAL A 150 -11.21 8.63 -4.26
CA VAL A 150 -11.40 7.46 -3.39
C VAL A 150 -12.69 7.57 -2.58
N PRO A 151 -13.34 6.45 -2.24
CA PRO A 151 -14.49 6.47 -1.35
C PRO A 151 -14.10 6.91 0.07
N TRP A 152 -15.02 7.63 0.70
CA TRP A 152 -14.93 8.13 2.07
C TRP A 152 -15.90 7.35 2.95
N LEU A 153 -15.36 6.52 3.83
CA LEU A 153 -16.15 5.64 4.69
C LEU A 153 -16.44 6.36 6.00
N ARG A 154 -17.72 6.48 6.36
CA ARG A 154 -18.22 7.11 7.59
C ARG A 154 -18.96 6.11 8.46
N GLN A 155 -18.86 6.27 9.77
CA GLN A 155 -19.64 5.43 10.68
C GLN A 155 -21.13 5.63 10.42
N ASP A 156 -21.85 4.53 10.31
CA ASP A 156 -23.30 4.54 10.20
C ASP A 156 -23.92 4.90 11.56
N PRO A 157 -24.58 6.07 11.71
CA PRO A 157 -25.19 6.48 12.97
C PRO A 157 -26.37 5.58 13.38
N ASP A 158 -26.96 4.86 12.44
CA ASP A 158 -28.08 3.95 12.70
C ASP A 158 -27.61 2.60 13.29
N LYS A 159 -26.30 2.31 13.25
CA LYS A 159 -25.72 1.09 13.82
C LYS A 159 -25.16 1.36 15.23
N PRO A 160 -25.70 0.72 16.28
CA PRO A 160 -25.26 0.96 17.65
C PRO A 160 -23.77 0.67 17.81
N ALA A 161 -23.01 1.63 18.35
CA ALA A 161 -21.60 1.46 18.63
C ALA A 161 -21.38 1.02 20.09
N PRO A 162 -20.48 0.06 20.36
CA PRO A 162 -20.07 -0.24 21.72
C PRO A 162 -19.43 0.99 22.40
N PRO A 163 -19.38 1.05 23.74
CA PRO A 163 -18.60 2.07 24.44
C PRO A 163 -17.13 2.05 24.02
N LEU A 164 -16.49 3.23 24.02
CA LEU A 164 -15.08 3.37 23.65
C LEU A 164 -14.19 2.40 24.46
N GLY A 165 -13.36 1.65 23.74
CA GLY A 165 -12.53 0.60 24.32
C GLY A 165 -12.18 -0.49 23.29
N PRO A 166 -11.60 -1.61 23.72
CA PRO A 166 -11.21 -2.70 22.82
C PRO A 166 -12.38 -3.24 21.99
N GLU A 167 -13.57 -3.39 22.58
CA GLU A 167 -14.76 -3.89 21.87
C GLU A 167 -15.28 -2.90 20.82
N TYR A 168 -15.19 -1.59 21.08
CA TYR A 168 -15.44 -0.58 20.05
C TYR A 168 -14.47 -0.74 18.86
N GLY A 169 -13.17 -0.87 19.15
CA GLY A 169 -12.16 -1.08 18.11
C GLY A 169 -12.44 -2.32 17.25
N LYS A 170 -12.78 -3.46 17.87
CA LYS A 170 -13.15 -4.69 17.15
C LYS A 170 -14.40 -4.50 16.28
N ALA A 171 -15.43 -3.86 16.81
CA ALA A 171 -16.67 -3.60 16.05
C ALA A 171 -16.41 -2.69 14.84
N MET A 172 -15.58 -1.65 15.00
CA MET A 172 -15.20 -0.77 13.90
C MET A 172 -14.38 -1.50 12.85
N VAL A 173 -13.40 -2.32 13.26
CA VAL A 173 -12.60 -3.14 12.33
C VAL A 173 -13.50 -4.04 11.48
N ALA A 174 -14.45 -4.75 12.10
CA ALA A 174 -15.35 -5.64 11.37
C ALA A 174 -16.16 -4.89 10.31
N ARG A 175 -16.78 -3.75 10.68
CA ARG A 175 -17.58 -2.94 9.76
C ARG A 175 -16.75 -2.31 8.64
N VAL A 176 -15.56 -1.80 8.96
CA VAL A 176 -14.66 -1.22 7.95
C VAL A 176 -14.20 -2.29 6.96
N LYS A 177 -13.80 -3.49 7.42
CA LYS A 177 -13.41 -4.59 6.53
C LYS A 177 -14.57 -5.02 5.63
N GLU A 178 -15.78 -5.14 6.18
CA GLU A 178 -16.97 -5.47 5.40
C GLU A 178 -17.23 -4.43 4.29
N ALA A 179 -17.17 -3.13 4.64
CA ALA A 179 -17.39 -2.05 3.70
C ALA A 179 -16.29 -2.00 2.62
N LEU A 180 -15.02 -2.10 3.00
CA LEU A 180 -13.91 -2.09 2.04
C LEU A 180 -13.93 -3.31 1.11
N ALA A 181 -14.22 -4.50 1.61
CA ALA A 181 -14.35 -5.71 0.79
C ALA A 181 -15.50 -5.59 -0.22
N ARG A 182 -16.64 -4.99 0.19
CA ARG A 182 -17.74 -4.66 -0.72
C ARG A 182 -17.29 -3.70 -1.82
N LEU A 183 -16.65 -2.60 -1.45
CA LEU A 183 -16.18 -1.58 -2.40
C LEU A 183 -15.11 -2.12 -3.35
N GLU A 184 -14.25 -3.02 -2.88
CA GLU A 184 -13.28 -3.74 -3.70
C GLU A 184 -13.99 -4.60 -4.75
N ALA A 185 -14.96 -5.42 -4.32
CA ALA A 185 -15.75 -6.26 -5.22
C ALA A 185 -16.55 -5.45 -6.26
N GLU A 186 -16.97 -4.23 -5.91
CA GLU A 186 -17.61 -3.27 -6.82
C GLU A 186 -16.63 -2.51 -7.72
N GLY A 187 -15.31 -2.70 -7.57
CA GLY A 187 -14.27 -2.00 -8.32
C GLY A 187 -14.09 -0.52 -7.92
N LYS A 188 -14.66 -0.10 -6.79
CA LYS A 188 -14.65 1.29 -6.33
C LYS A 188 -13.34 1.73 -5.67
N LEU A 189 -12.46 0.79 -5.31
CA LEU A 189 -11.14 1.09 -4.75
C LEU A 189 -10.08 1.42 -5.81
N ALA A 190 -10.45 1.47 -7.09
CA ALA A 190 -9.53 1.71 -8.22
C ALA A 190 -8.99 3.15 -8.35
N GLY A 191 -9.43 4.10 -7.50
CA GLY A 191 -8.96 5.48 -7.53
C GLY A 191 -9.72 6.41 -8.49
N THR A 192 -10.90 5.99 -8.95
CA THR A 192 -11.79 6.75 -9.85
C THR A 192 -13.14 7.11 -9.23
N HIS A 193 -13.40 6.70 -7.99
CA HIS A 193 -14.72 6.81 -7.34
C HIS A 193 -14.62 7.70 -6.11
N ASP A 194 -15.51 8.68 -6.01
CA ASP A 194 -15.48 9.69 -4.94
C ASP A 194 -16.80 9.72 -4.15
N SER A 195 -17.27 8.55 -3.70
CA SER A 195 -18.53 8.42 -2.97
C SER A 195 -18.36 8.54 -1.46
N GLU A 196 -19.40 9.03 -0.78
CA GLU A 196 -19.55 8.87 0.66
C GLU A 196 -20.26 7.53 0.95
N GLU A 197 -19.63 6.67 1.75
CA GLU A 197 -20.10 5.32 2.07
C GLU A 197 -20.27 5.18 3.58
N ARG A 198 -21.26 4.40 4.03
CA ARG A 198 -21.50 4.15 5.46
C ARG A 198 -21.10 2.74 5.86
N TYR A 199 -20.50 2.60 7.05
CA TYR A 199 -20.07 1.32 7.63
C TYR A 199 -20.60 1.07 9.05
#